data_AF-M7ST54-F1
#
_entry.id   AF-M7ST54-F1
#
_cell.length_a   1.000
_cell.length_b   1.000
_cell.length_c   1.000
_cell.angle_alpha   90.00
_cell.angle_beta   90.00
_cell.angle_gamma   90.00
#
_symmetry.space_group_name_H-M   'P 1'
#
loop_
_entity.id
_entity.type
_entity.pdbx_description
1 polymer ?
#
loop_
_entity_poly.entity_id
_entity_poly.type
_entity_poly.pdbx_seq_one_letter_code
_entity_poly.pdbx_strand_id
1 'polypeptide(L)'
;MPIPNRMLFHFFACSMAWPDNPPIQIEAFDLGIEFPNETFPSDPKPPKSQWVHGNVTMNNIMIGDHSPLADEHILTPILKLIDFGALRIDPNTNNDDAGTKQNIYDMGRIMRILITQDDEWDPAPDDVTMSIAGTNKTFQTAAAVLIPDADFLNIDADLRRLVMRCQAVNAADRPTLEQLGGELVQHMTIKTEDYYKSNNLITWRLETTSSINEMINELIYYA
;
A
#
# COMPACT_ATOMS: atom_id res chain seq x y z
N MET A 1 9.39 17.82 -3.11
CA MET A 1 9.64 17.47 -1.69
C MET A 1 9.41 15.97 -1.56
N PRO A 2 10.26 15.19 -0.87
CA PRO A 2 10.01 13.76 -0.71
C PRO A 2 8.78 13.52 0.19
N ILE A 3 7.95 12.53 -0.16
CA ILE A 3 6.79 12.14 0.64
C ILE A 3 7.29 11.50 1.96
N PRO A 4 6.77 11.88 3.14
CA PRO A 4 7.17 11.30 4.42
C PRO A 4 6.87 9.80 4.49
N ASN A 5 7.72 9.03 5.15
CA ASN A 5 7.58 7.58 5.26
C ASN A 5 6.30 7.18 5.99
N ARG A 6 5.93 7.92 7.05
CA ARG A 6 4.65 7.69 7.74
C ARG A 6 3.47 7.85 6.78
N MET A 7 3.50 8.88 5.94
CA MET A 7 2.46 9.09 4.92
C MET A 7 2.45 7.97 3.88
N LEU A 8 3.63 7.51 3.42
CA LEU A 8 3.74 6.38 2.47
C LEU A 8 3.20 5.06 3.05
N PHE A 9 3.47 4.74 4.32
CA PHE A 9 2.89 3.55 4.97
C PHE A 9 1.37 3.63 5.05
N HIS A 10 0.84 4.81 5.40
CA HIS A 10 -0.61 5.02 5.48
C HIS A 10 -1.28 5.00 4.09
N PHE A 11 -0.64 5.56 3.06
CA PHE A 11 -1.10 5.41 1.67
C PHE A 11 -1.14 3.94 1.26
N PHE A 12 -0.09 3.19 1.56
CA PHE A 12 -0.04 1.77 1.23
C PHE A 12 -1.17 1.00 1.91
N ALA A 13 -1.40 1.23 3.21
CA ALA A 13 -2.48 0.59 3.94
C ALA A 13 -3.88 0.96 3.40
N CYS A 14 -4.14 2.26 3.18
CA CYS A 14 -5.43 2.75 2.70
C CYS A 14 -5.78 2.16 1.32
N SER A 15 -4.78 2.00 0.47
CA SER A 15 -4.95 1.47 -0.88
C SER A 15 -5.18 -0.04 -0.93
N MET A 16 -5.05 -0.72 0.22
CA MET A 16 -5.26 -2.15 0.41
C MET A 16 -6.59 -2.48 1.12
N ALA A 17 -7.45 -1.48 1.35
CA ALA A 17 -8.83 -1.62 1.84
C ALA A 17 -9.72 -2.27 0.77
N TRP A 18 -9.41 -3.53 0.45
CA TRP A 18 -10.17 -4.36 -0.47
C TRP A 18 -11.26 -5.10 0.30
N PRO A 19 -12.50 -5.10 -0.21
CA PRO A 19 -13.53 -5.95 0.33
C PRO A 19 -13.19 -7.41 0.00
N ASP A 20 -12.61 -8.10 0.98
CA ASP A 20 -12.44 -9.57 0.96
C ASP A 20 -13.80 -10.29 1.11
N ASN A 21 -14.89 -9.54 1.36
CA ASN A 21 -16.25 -10.03 1.46
C ASN A 21 -17.15 -9.39 0.39
N PRO A 22 -18.18 -10.10 -0.10
CA PRO A 22 -19.22 -9.46 -0.90
C PRO A 22 -19.78 -8.26 -0.12
N PRO A 23 -20.08 -7.14 -0.81
CA PRO A 23 -20.58 -5.95 -0.13
C PRO A 23 -21.77 -6.33 0.74
N ILE A 24 -21.74 -5.89 2.01
CA ILE A 24 -22.94 -5.81 2.83
C ILE A 24 -24.00 -5.15 1.94
N GLN A 25 -25.12 -5.85 1.76
CA GLN A 25 -26.14 -5.50 0.78
C GLN A 25 -26.47 -3.99 0.85
N ILE A 26 -26.62 -3.41 -0.33
CA ILE A 26 -26.78 -1.98 -0.68
C ILE A 26 -27.93 -1.26 0.08
N GLU A 27 -28.67 -1.96 0.94
CA GLU A 27 -29.78 -1.43 1.75
C GLU A 27 -29.34 -0.41 2.83
N ALA A 28 -28.04 -0.29 3.15
CA ALA A 28 -27.55 0.69 4.13
C ALA A 28 -27.42 2.13 3.59
N PHE A 29 -27.34 2.33 2.27
CA PHE A 29 -27.13 3.65 1.67
C PHE A 29 -28.33 4.59 1.87
N ASP A 30 -29.55 4.04 2.03
CA ASP A 30 -30.79 4.81 2.21
C ASP A 30 -31.11 5.14 3.68
N LEU A 31 -30.34 4.63 4.66
CA LEU A 31 -30.68 4.73 6.08
C LEU A 31 -29.76 5.63 6.92
N GLY A 32 -28.76 6.27 6.31
CA GLY A 32 -27.86 7.19 7.04
C GLY A 32 -27.06 6.50 8.16
N ILE A 33 -26.86 5.19 8.05
CA ILE A 33 -26.06 4.41 8.99
C ILE A 33 -24.59 4.63 8.65
N GLU A 34 -23.77 5.05 9.61
CA GLU A 34 -22.31 5.09 9.47
C GLU A 34 -21.84 3.73 8.98
N PHE A 35 -21.13 3.71 7.85
CA PHE A 35 -20.54 2.48 7.36
C PHE A 35 -19.60 1.96 8.45
N PRO A 36 -19.78 0.71 8.93
CA PRO A 36 -18.81 0.13 9.84
C PRO A 36 -17.45 0.15 9.16
N ASN A 37 -16.41 0.50 9.93
CA ASN A 37 -15.03 0.39 9.45
C ASN A 37 -14.82 -1.00 8.85
N GLU A 38 -14.15 -1.04 7.69
CA GLU A 38 -13.82 -2.30 7.06
C GLU A 38 -12.98 -3.13 8.03
N THR A 39 -13.46 -4.31 8.38
CA THR A 39 -12.79 -5.21 9.32
C THR A 39 -12.50 -6.52 8.63
N PHE A 40 -11.29 -7.04 8.82
CA PHE A 40 -10.97 -8.40 8.41
C PHE A 40 -11.90 -9.36 9.17
N PRO A 41 -12.66 -10.24 8.49
CA PRO A 41 -13.60 -11.12 9.15
C PRO A 41 -12.90 -12.07 10.13
N SER A 42 -13.42 -12.14 11.35
CA SER A 42 -13.00 -13.06 12.39
C SER A 42 -13.72 -14.42 12.25
N ASP A 43 -13.43 -15.13 11.14
CA ASP A 43 -13.82 -16.52 10.83
C ASP A 43 -15.32 -16.93 10.78
N PRO A 44 -15.69 -17.90 9.91
CA PRO A 44 -14.84 -18.54 8.90
C PRO A 44 -14.64 -17.60 7.69
N LYS A 45 -13.38 -17.40 7.28
CA LYS A 45 -13.07 -16.62 6.07
C LYS A 45 -13.73 -17.28 4.85
N PRO A 46 -14.63 -16.59 4.12
CA PRO A 46 -15.09 -17.11 2.83
C PRO A 46 -13.90 -17.28 1.87
N PRO A 47 -14.01 -18.16 0.85
CA PRO A 47 -12.97 -18.27 -0.16
C PRO A 47 -12.73 -16.91 -0.81
N LYS A 48 -11.45 -16.53 -0.97
CA LYS A 48 -11.06 -15.24 -1.59
C LYS A 48 -11.71 -15.15 -2.96
N SER A 49 -12.38 -14.02 -3.23
CA SER A 49 -13.20 -13.80 -4.43
C SER A 49 -12.45 -13.87 -5.77
N GLN A 50 -11.11 -13.96 -5.73
CA GLN A 50 -10.20 -13.93 -6.89
C GLN A 50 -10.40 -12.70 -7.79
N TRP A 51 -10.96 -11.62 -7.26
CA TRP A 51 -11.16 -10.40 -8.01
C TRP A 51 -9.84 -9.73 -8.31
N VAL A 52 -9.60 -9.48 -9.59
CA VAL A 52 -8.49 -8.69 -10.12
C VAL A 52 -9.10 -7.42 -10.69
N HIS A 53 -8.68 -6.26 -10.18
CA HIS A 53 -9.18 -4.98 -10.69
C HIS A 53 -8.92 -4.83 -12.20
N GLY A 54 -7.79 -5.34 -12.68
CA GLY A 54 -7.45 -5.43 -14.11
C GLY A 54 -6.96 -4.12 -14.73
N ASN A 55 -6.96 -3.02 -13.97
CA ASN A 55 -6.54 -1.69 -14.43
C ASN A 55 -6.20 -0.75 -13.26
N VAL A 56 -5.45 -1.23 -12.27
CA VAL A 56 -4.95 -0.36 -11.19
C VAL A 56 -3.89 0.56 -11.80
N THR A 57 -4.19 1.85 -11.91
CA THR A 57 -3.26 2.89 -12.40
C THR A 57 -3.34 4.12 -11.52
N MET A 58 -2.34 5.01 -11.60
CA MET A 58 -2.35 6.28 -10.86
C MET A 58 -3.61 7.11 -11.15
N ASN A 59 -4.16 7.02 -12.37
CA ASN A 59 -5.39 7.72 -12.78
C ASN A 59 -6.66 7.15 -12.15
N ASN A 60 -6.60 5.90 -11.67
CA ASN A 60 -7.72 5.20 -11.05
C ASN A 60 -7.65 5.24 -9.52
N ILE A 61 -6.76 6.05 -8.95
CA ILE A 61 -6.69 6.33 -7.52
C ILE A 61 -7.16 7.76 -7.29
N MET A 62 -8.32 7.89 -6.67
CA MET A 62 -8.88 9.18 -6.29
C MET A 62 -8.47 9.55 -4.87
N ILE A 63 -8.23 10.84 -4.67
CA ILE A 63 -7.98 11.43 -3.36
C ILE A 63 -9.31 11.95 -2.83
N GLY A 64 -9.79 11.34 -1.76
CA GLY A 64 -10.99 11.73 -1.04
C GLY A 64 -10.70 12.73 0.08
N ASP A 65 -11.70 12.92 0.95
CA ASP A 65 -11.58 13.85 2.08
C ASP A 65 -10.44 13.45 3.03
N HIS A 66 -9.69 14.47 3.46
CA HIS A 66 -8.79 14.39 4.59
C HIS A 66 -9.58 14.80 5.82
N SER A 67 -9.88 13.83 6.70
CA SER A 67 -10.46 14.11 8.01
C SER A 67 -9.35 14.05 9.06
N PRO A 68 -8.70 15.18 9.38
CA PRO A 68 -7.59 15.20 10.34
C PRO A 68 -8.04 14.99 11.81
N LEU A 69 -9.33 14.72 12.06
CA LEU A 69 -9.92 14.83 13.40
C LEU A 69 -10.14 13.51 14.15
N ALA A 70 -10.03 12.33 13.51
CA ALA A 70 -9.87 11.04 14.19
C ALA A 70 -9.59 9.92 13.17
N ASP A 71 -8.84 8.89 13.60
CA ASP A 71 -8.59 7.59 12.93
C ASP A 71 -7.36 7.49 11.99
N GLU A 72 -7.25 6.37 11.25
CA GLU A 72 -6.09 5.96 10.44
C GLU A 72 -5.70 6.94 9.32
N HIS A 73 -6.60 7.86 8.98
CA HIS A 73 -6.43 8.87 7.94
C HIS A 73 -5.88 10.21 8.46
N ILE A 74 -5.43 10.28 9.71
CA ILE A 74 -4.79 11.50 10.21
C ILE A 74 -3.53 11.88 9.42
N LEU A 75 -2.83 10.91 8.81
CA LEU A 75 -1.59 11.10 8.05
C LEU A 75 -1.75 10.89 6.54
N THR A 76 -2.97 10.62 6.06
CA THR A 76 -3.25 10.40 4.64
C THR A 76 -4.69 10.80 4.34
N PRO A 77 -5.00 11.48 3.22
CA PRO A 77 -6.37 11.51 2.73
C PRO A 77 -6.84 10.08 2.41
N ILE A 78 -8.15 9.89 2.39
CA ILE A 78 -8.74 8.61 1.98
C ILE A 78 -8.42 8.39 0.50
N LEU A 79 -7.78 7.28 0.17
CA LEU A 79 -7.58 6.84 -1.22
C LEU A 79 -8.73 5.94 -1.64
N LYS A 80 -9.29 6.19 -2.83
CA LYS A 80 -10.34 5.35 -3.42
C LYS A 80 -9.90 4.82 -4.77
N LEU A 81 -9.88 3.50 -4.89
CA LEU A 81 -9.71 2.83 -6.18
C LEU A 81 -11.03 2.88 -6.96
N ILE A 82 -10.97 3.35 -8.20
CA ILE A 82 -12.13 3.53 -9.08
C ILE A 82 -11.92 2.77 -10.41
N ASP A 83 -12.96 2.78 -11.25
CA ASP A 83 -12.93 2.20 -12.60
C ASP A 83 -12.76 0.66 -12.62
N PHE A 84 -13.78 -0.01 -12.09
CA PHE A 84 -13.90 -1.48 -12.12
C PHE A 84 -14.35 -2.02 -13.50
N GLY A 85 -14.26 -1.24 -14.59
CA GLY A 85 -14.66 -1.68 -15.92
C GLY A 85 -13.82 -2.84 -16.47
N ALA A 86 -12.59 -3.01 -15.96
CA ALA A 86 -11.69 -4.11 -16.27
C ALA A 86 -11.69 -5.25 -15.23
N LEU A 87 -12.60 -5.19 -14.24
CA LEU A 87 -12.70 -6.20 -13.18
C LEU A 87 -12.90 -7.58 -13.80
N ARG A 88 -12.09 -8.53 -13.34
CA ARG A 88 -12.19 -9.93 -13.75
C ARG A 88 -11.98 -10.85 -12.56
N ILE A 89 -12.49 -12.08 -12.67
CA ILE A 89 -12.18 -13.16 -11.74
C ILE A 89 -10.95 -13.88 -12.29
N ASP A 90 -9.94 -14.13 -11.45
CA ASP A 90 -8.81 -14.94 -11.87
C ASP A 90 -9.27 -16.38 -12.16
N PRO A 91 -8.94 -16.94 -13.34
CA PRO A 91 -9.43 -18.26 -13.72
C PRO A 91 -8.71 -19.40 -13.00
N ASN A 92 -7.62 -19.13 -12.27
CA ASN A 92 -6.83 -20.17 -11.62
C ASN A 92 -7.51 -20.69 -10.34
N THR A 93 -8.40 -21.66 -10.50
CA THR A 93 -9.08 -22.31 -9.37
C THR A 93 -8.16 -23.18 -8.50
N ASN A 94 -6.92 -23.43 -8.94
CA ASN A 94 -5.93 -24.20 -8.18
C ASN A 94 -5.06 -23.32 -7.27
N ASN A 95 -5.15 -21.99 -7.40
CA ASN A 95 -4.52 -21.04 -6.51
C ASN A 95 -5.56 -20.08 -5.95
N ASP A 96 -5.86 -20.21 -4.66
CA ASP A 96 -6.87 -19.42 -3.96
C ASP A 96 -6.42 -17.98 -3.63
N ASP A 97 -5.27 -17.53 -4.13
CA ASP A 97 -4.82 -16.14 -3.97
C ASP A 97 -4.31 -15.47 -5.25
N ALA A 98 -4.40 -16.12 -6.41
CA ALA A 98 -3.84 -15.62 -7.66
C ALA A 98 -4.32 -14.19 -7.99
N GLY A 99 -5.62 -13.94 -7.84
CA GLY A 99 -6.18 -12.61 -8.08
C GLY A 99 -5.69 -11.56 -7.09
N THR A 100 -5.67 -11.92 -5.81
CA THR A 100 -5.13 -11.07 -4.73
C THR A 100 -3.66 -10.73 -4.95
N LYS A 101 -2.84 -11.70 -5.39
CA LYS A 101 -1.42 -11.51 -5.69
C LYS A 101 -1.18 -10.58 -6.88
N GLN A 102 -2.12 -10.54 -7.83
CA GLN A 102 -2.06 -9.58 -8.93
C GLN A 102 -2.35 -8.17 -8.43
N ASN A 103 -3.39 -7.98 -7.61
CA ASN A 103 -3.67 -6.69 -7.00
C ASN A 103 -2.51 -6.18 -6.13
N ILE A 104 -1.90 -7.06 -5.32
CA ILE A 104 -0.69 -6.74 -4.52
C ILE A 104 0.45 -6.25 -5.41
N TYR A 105 0.66 -6.89 -6.56
CA TYR A 105 1.69 -6.45 -7.52
C TYR A 105 1.40 -5.07 -8.06
N ASP A 106 0.14 -4.83 -8.46
CA ASP A 106 -0.25 -3.53 -9.00
C ASP A 106 -0.17 -2.42 -7.94
N MET A 107 -0.49 -2.70 -6.68
CA MET A 107 -0.29 -1.74 -5.59
C MET A 107 1.18 -1.49 -5.26
N GLY A 108 2.01 -2.53 -5.32
CA GLY A 108 3.47 -2.36 -5.26
C GLY A 108 3.97 -1.40 -6.35
N ARG A 109 3.39 -1.46 -7.55
CA ARG A 109 3.72 -0.54 -8.65
C ARG A 109 3.37 0.91 -8.29
N ILE A 110 2.17 1.16 -7.79
CA ILE A 110 1.73 2.49 -7.34
C ILE A 110 2.70 3.03 -6.28
N MET A 111 3.04 2.22 -5.28
CA MET A 111 3.98 2.63 -4.24
C MET A 111 5.39 2.91 -4.78
N ARG A 112 5.87 2.11 -5.74
CA ARG A 112 7.16 2.37 -6.41
C ARG A 112 7.11 3.73 -7.13
N ILE A 113 6.06 4.02 -7.89
CA ILE A 113 5.89 5.30 -8.60
C ILE A 113 5.86 6.46 -7.59
N LEU A 114 5.13 6.35 -6.49
CA LEU A 114 5.08 7.37 -5.44
C LEU A 114 6.44 7.64 -4.79
N ILE A 115 7.24 6.60 -4.56
CA ILE A 115 8.57 6.71 -3.94
C ILE A 115 9.60 7.27 -4.91
N THR A 116 9.62 6.77 -6.14
CA THR A 116 10.66 7.06 -7.14
C THR A 116 10.36 8.27 -8.01
N GLN A 117 9.09 8.65 -8.11
CA GLN A 117 8.56 9.61 -9.10
C GLN A 117 8.82 9.19 -10.55
N ASP A 118 9.20 7.93 -10.77
CA ASP A 118 9.35 7.31 -12.07
C ASP A 118 8.04 6.62 -12.46
N ASP A 119 7.43 7.12 -13.52
CA ASP A 119 6.14 6.65 -14.05
C ASP A 119 6.28 5.49 -15.05
N GLU A 120 7.49 4.96 -15.27
CA GLU A 120 7.71 3.77 -16.11
C GLU A 120 6.88 2.60 -15.58
N TRP A 121 5.82 2.21 -16.29
CA TRP A 121 4.83 1.28 -15.75
C TRP A 121 5.40 -0.11 -15.42
N ASP A 122 6.19 -0.67 -16.33
CA ASP A 122 6.78 -2.01 -16.21
C ASP A 122 8.28 -1.98 -16.54
N PRO A 123 9.12 -1.47 -15.63
CA PRO A 123 10.57 -1.45 -15.80
C PRO A 123 11.11 -2.88 -15.81
N ALA A 124 12.27 -3.04 -16.43
CA ALA A 124 12.96 -4.33 -16.45
C ALA A 124 13.25 -4.82 -15.01
N PRO A 125 12.86 -6.05 -14.64
CA PRO A 125 13.14 -6.57 -13.32
C PRO A 125 14.62 -6.91 -13.14
N ASP A 126 15.11 -6.81 -11.91
CA ASP A 126 16.46 -7.22 -11.53
C ASP A 126 16.44 -8.07 -10.24
N ASP A 127 17.55 -8.77 -9.97
CA ASP A 127 17.72 -9.64 -8.82
C ASP A 127 17.95 -8.81 -7.55
N VAL A 128 17.13 -9.07 -6.53
CA VAL A 128 17.30 -8.53 -5.18
C VAL A 128 17.53 -9.64 -4.19
N THR A 129 18.39 -9.39 -3.20
CA THR A 129 18.59 -10.29 -2.05
C THR A 129 18.26 -9.57 -0.76
N MET A 130 17.32 -10.13 0.02
CA MET A 130 16.94 -9.56 1.31
C MET A 130 16.53 -10.64 2.32
N SER A 131 16.58 -10.28 3.61
CA SER A 131 16.12 -11.16 4.69
C SER A 131 14.60 -11.04 4.84
N ILE A 132 13.91 -12.17 4.69
CA ILE A 132 12.46 -12.31 4.87
C ILE A 132 12.25 -13.35 5.96
N ALA A 133 11.61 -12.95 7.07
CA ALA A 133 11.40 -13.82 8.24
C ALA A 133 12.70 -14.51 8.73
N GLY A 134 13.83 -13.79 8.69
CA GLY A 134 15.14 -14.29 9.12
C GLY A 134 15.87 -15.16 8.09
N THR A 135 15.31 -15.38 6.90
CA THR A 135 15.95 -16.15 5.82
C THR A 135 16.32 -15.23 4.66
N ASN A 136 17.56 -15.29 4.19
CA ASN A 136 17.96 -14.58 2.99
C ASN A 136 17.32 -15.24 1.77
N LYS A 137 16.58 -14.46 0.99
CA LYS A 137 15.94 -14.89 -0.24
C LYS A 137 16.36 -13.99 -1.38
N THR A 138 16.64 -14.60 -2.54
CA THR A 138 16.93 -13.91 -3.79
C THR A 138 15.77 -14.14 -4.76
N PHE A 139 15.28 -13.06 -5.38
CA PHE A 139 14.19 -13.11 -6.35
C PHE A 139 14.27 -11.89 -7.29
N GLN A 140 13.62 -11.99 -8.45
CA GLN A 140 13.50 -10.89 -9.40
C GLN A 140 12.32 -9.97 -9.04
N THR A 141 12.53 -8.66 -9.14
CA THR A 141 11.50 -7.65 -8.86
C THR A 141 11.56 -6.47 -9.83
N ALA A 142 10.40 -5.95 -10.22
CA ALA A 142 10.27 -4.72 -11.01
C ALA A 142 10.45 -3.43 -10.18
N ALA A 143 10.79 -3.55 -8.89
CA ALA A 143 11.13 -2.42 -8.03
C ALA A 143 12.60 -2.47 -7.57
N ALA A 144 13.49 -3.10 -8.33
CA ALA A 144 14.90 -3.24 -7.98
C ALA A 144 15.64 -1.89 -7.85
N VAL A 145 15.11 -0.82 -8.45
CA VAL A 145 15.56 0.56 -8.21
C VAL A 145 15.54 0.94 -6.72
N LEU A 146 14.71 0.29 -5.90
CA LEU A 146 14.62 0.51 -4.45
C LEU A 146 15.61 -0.31 -3.63
N ILE A 147 16.57 -1.01 -4.26
CA ILE A 147 17.75 -1.54 -3.56
C ILE A 147 18.40 -0.39 -2.78
N PRO A 148 18.92 -0.62 -1.56
CA PRO A 148 19.54 0.42 -0.77
C PRO A 148 20.65 1.17 -1.54
N ASP A 149 20.30 2.35 -2.04
CA ASP A 149 21.20 3.30 -2.70
C ASP A 149 21.11 4.67 -2.01
N ALA A 150 22.10 5.52 -2.25
CA ALA A 150 22.20 6.89 -1.79
C ALA A 150 20.94 7.71 -2.11
N ASP A 151 20.34 7.45 -3.28
CA ASP A 151 19.17 8.17 -3.79
C ASP A 151 17.89 7.92 -2.97
N PHE A 152 17.85 6.83 -2.19
CA PHE A 152 16.68 6.44 -1.39
C PHE A 152 16.99 6.35 0.10
N LEU A 153 18.04 7.03 0.60
CA LEU A 153 18.41 7.03 2.02
C LEU A 153 17.35 7.67 2.93
N ASN A 154 16.47 8.50 2.37
CA ASN A 154 15.33 9.09 3.06
C ASN A 154 14.11 8.16 3.14
N ILE A 155 14.15 6.99 2.48
CA ILE A 155 13.04 6.04 2.45
C ILE A 155 13.33 4.89 3.42
N ASP A 156 12.35 4.56 4.25
CA ASP A 156 12.44 3.50 5.25
C ASP A 156 12.77 2.16 4.58
N ALA A 157 13.75 1.46 5.14
CA ALA A 157 14.24 0.20 4.58
C ALA A 157 13.16 -0.88 4.53
N ASP A 158 12.25 -0.92 5.50
CA ASP A 158 11.17 -1.89 5.54
C ASP A 158 10.10 -1.56 4.48
N LEU A 159 9.82 -0.27 4.27
CA LEU A 159 8.93 0.16 3.18
C LEU A 159 9.48 -0.26 1.81
N ARG A 160 10.77 -0.01 1.53
CA ARG A 160 11.41 -0.44 0.27
C ARG A 160 11.33 -1.97 0.08
N ARG A 161 11.58 -2.74 1.14
CA ARG A 161 11.47 -4.22 1.12
C ARG A 161 10.05 -4.68 0.83
N LEU A 162 9.04 -4.06 1.44
CA LEU A 162 7.63 -4.37 1.16
C LEU A 162 7.29 -4.11 -0.31
N VAL A 163 7.66 -2.96 -0.86
CA VAL A 163 7.40 -2.62 -2.26
C VAL A 163 8.11 -3.59 -3.21
N MET A 164 9.40 -3.87 -2.96
CA MET A 164 10.15 -4.86 -3.74
C MET A 164 9.52 -6.26 -3.72
N ARG A 165 9.04 -6.72 -2.56
CA ARG A 165 8.34 -8.01 -2.44
C ARG A 165 7.00 -7.99 -3.15
N CYS A 166 6.24 -6.91 -3.07
CA CYS A 166 4.96 -6.78 -3.77
C CYS A 166 5.14 -6.87 -5.29
N GLN A 167 6.19 -6.23 -5.83
CA GLN A 167 6.54 -6.27 -7.25
C GLN A 167 7.44 -7.46 -7.66
N ALA A 168 7.50 -8.53 -6.87
CA ALA A 168 8.22 -9.73 -7.28
C ALA A 168 7.61 -10.32 -8.55
N VAL A 169 8.46 -10.71 -9.51
CA VAL A 169 8.05 -11.28 -10.80
C VAL A 169 7.27 -12.57 -10.57
N ASN A 170 7.80 -13.46 -9.74
CA ASN A 170 7.11 -14.67 -9.33
C ASN A 170 6.09 -14.36 -8.23
N ALA A 171 4.82 -14.69 -8.46
CA ALA A 171 3.73 -14.47 -7.52
C ALA A 171 3.94 -15.17 -6.16
N ALA A 172 4.65 -16.30 -6.14
CA ALA A 172 4.98 -17.02 -4.91
C ALA A 172 5.95 -16.26 -3.99
N ASP A 173 6.67 -15.27 -4.52
CA ASP A 173 7.60 -14.44 -3.76
C ASP A 173 6.93 -13.17 -3.18
N ARG A 174 5.72 -12.86 -3.62
CA ARG A 174 4.90 -11.75 -3.09
C ARG A 174 4.33 -12.10 -1.71
N PRO A 175 4.11 -11.12 -0.81
CA PRO A 175 3.42 -11.37 0.45
C PRO A 175 1.97 -11.82 0.21
N THR A 176 1.38 -12.58 1.12
CA THR A 176 -0.09 -12.72 1.15
C THR A 176 -0.71 -11.40 1.63
N LEU A 177 -2.02 -11.23 1.42
CA LEU A 177 -2.73 -10.05 1.93
C LEU A 177 -2.61 -9.93 3.46
N GLU A 178 -2.71 -11.05 4.17
CA GLU A 178 -2.55 -11.11 5.63
C GLU A 178 -1.15 -10.74 6.09
N GLN A 179 -0.12 -11.21 5.37
CA GLN A 179 1.28 -10.85 5.67
C GLN A 179 1.51 -9.36 5.43
N LEU A 180 1.09 -8.84 4.28
CA LEU A 180 1.25 -7.44 3.93
C LEU A 180 0.51 -6.53 4.92
N GLY A 181 -0.76 -6.83 5.22
CA GLY A 181 -1.55 -6.07 6.19
C GLY A 181 -0.95 -6.11 7.58
N GLY A 182 -0.50 -7.28 8.05
CA GLY A 182 0.15 -7.42 9.35
C GLY A 182 1.47 -6.62 9.45
N GLU A 183 2.31 -6.68 8.42
CA GLU A 183 3.56 -5.91 8.34
C GLU A 183 3.26 -4.39 8.31
N LEU A 184 2.28 -3.94 7.52
CA LEU A 184 1.88 -2.53 7.47
C LEU A 184 1.36 -2.01 8.83
N VAL A 185 0.46 -2.75 9.48
CA VAL A 185 -0.06 -2.39 10.81
C VAL A 185 1.07 -2.31 11.84
N GLN A 186 1.98 -3.28 11.81
CA GLN A 186 3.14 -3.29 12.70
C GLN A 186 4.04 -2.07 12.46
N HIS A 187 4.34 -1.75 11.20
CA HIS A 187 5.16 -0.59 10.87
C HIS A 187 4.47 0.72 11.24
N MET A 188 3.19 0.92 10.93
CA MET A 188 2.45 2.13 11.33
C MET A 188 2.40 2.32 12.85
N THR A 189 2.39 1.21 13.62
CA THR A 189 2.44 1.25 15.09
C THR A 189 3.81 1.65 15.63
N ILE A 190 4.90 1.15 15.02
CA ILE A 190 6.27 1.31 15.54
C ILE A 190 6.96 2.55 14.97
N LYS A 191 6.73 2.87 13.70
CA LYS A 191 7.45 3.88 12.91
C LYS A 191 6.86 5.28 13.13
N THR A 192 6.91 5.74 14.37
CA THR A 192 6.43 7.07 14.78
C THR A 192 7.43 8.18 14.41
N GLU A 193 7.04 9.44 14.60
CA GLU A 193 7.98 10.59 14.53
C GLU A 193 9.23 10.36 15.38
N ASP A 194 9.03 9.93 16.64
CA ASP A 194 10.12 9.67 17.58
C ASP A 194 11.04 8.52 17.12
N TYR A 195 10.47 7.50 16.46
CA TYR A 195 11.26 6.43 15.86
C TYR A 195 12.22 6.99 14.81
N TYR A 196 11.72 7.77 13.84
CA TYR A 196 12.56 8.31 12.77
C TYR A 196 13.57 9.32 13.27
N LYS A 197 13.19 10.13 14.26
CA LYS A 197 14.09 11.06 14.94
C LYS A 197 15.21 10.32 15.67
N SER A 198 14.88 9.26 16.43
CA SER A 198 15.86 8.48 17.20
C SER A 198 16.81 7.67 16.31
N ASN A 199 16.35 7.25 15.13
CA ASN A 199 17.16 6.55 14.13
C ASN A 199 17.92 7.50 13.19
N ASN A 200 17.90 8.82 13.46
CA ASN A 200 18.62 9.84 12.68
C ASN A 200 18.32 9.80 11.17
N LEU A 201 17.07 9.51 10.78
CA LEU A 201 16.68 9.62 9.37
C LEU A 201 16.85 11.07 8.90
N ILE A 202 17.50 11.32 7.76
CA ILE A 202 17.83 12.67 7.27
C ILE A 202 16.58 13.57 7.21
N THR A 203 15.45 12.99 6.84
CA THR A 203 14.16 13.67 6.65
C THR A 203 13.23 13.57 7.87
N TRP A 204 13.70 13.16 9.06
CA TRP A 204 12.82 12.95 10.22
C TRP A 204 11.93 14.15 10.58
N ARG A 205 12.37 15.37 10.27
CA ARG A 205 11.58 16.61 10.48
C ARG A 205 10.32 16.68 9.61
N LEU A 206 10.28 15.97 8.49
CA LEU A 206 9.09 15.84 7.64
C LEU A 206 8.12 14.80 8.18
N GLU A 207 8.55 13.94 9.12
CA GLU A 207 7.74 12.87 9.69
C GLU A 207 6.83 13.37 10.84
N THR A 208 6.83 14.66 11.17
CA THR A 208 5.90 15.19 12.18
C THR A 208 4.48 15.22 11.63
N THR A 209 3.48 15.00 12.49
CA THR A 209 2.07 15.06 12.06
C THR A 209 1.72 16.45 11.51
N SER A 210 2.28 17.52 12.10
CA SER A 210 2.07 18.89 11.60
C SER A 210 2.63 19.08 10.20
N SER A 211 3.86 18.61 9.93
CA SER A 211 4.49 18.75 8.62
C SER A 211 3.80 17.90 7.54
N ILE A 212 3.34 16.70 7.89
CA ILE A 212 2.54 15.86 6.99
C ILE A 212 1.22 16.57 6.63
N ASN A 213 0.51 17.12 7.61
CA ASN A 213 -0.75 17.83 7.37
C ASN A 213 -0.55 19.10 6.54
N GLU A 214 0.51 19.85 6.79
CA GLU A 214 0.87 21.03 5.99
C GLU A 214 1.13 20.63 4.53
N MET A 215 1.90 19.56 4.30
CA MET A 215 2.16 19.01 2.96
C MET A 215 0.86 18.57 2.27
N ILE A 216 -0.02 17.83 2.96
CA ILE A 216 -1.31 17.41 2.40
C ILE A 216 -2.11 18.64 1.95
N ASN A 217 -2.19 19.65 2.81
CA ASN A 217 -2.92 20.88 2.49
C ASN A 217 -2.32 21.60 1.28
N GLU A 218 -1.00 21.75 1.21
CA GLU A 218 -0.33 22.39 0.07
C GLU A 218 -0.53 21.62 -1.23
N LEU A 219 -0.38 20.30 -1.23
CA LEU A 219 -0.42 19.49 -2.44
C LEU A 219 -1.82 19.22 -2.97
N ILE A 220 -2.82 19.13 -2.09
CA ILE A 220 -4.16 18.63 -2.44
C ILE A 220 -5.19 19.76 -2.44
N TYR A 221 -5.13 20.67 -1.46
CA TYR A 221 -6.18 21.67 -1.25
C TYR A 221 -5.80 23.08 -1.71
N TYR A 222 -4.50 23.34 -1.93
CA TYR A 222 -4.00 24.64 -2.38
C TYR A 222 -3.27 24.61 -3.73
N ALA A 223 -3.40 23.51 -4.49
CA ALA A 223 -2.89 23.38 -5.86
C ALA A 223 -3.72 24.14 -6.89
#